data_AF-A0A2N0PNE8-F1
#
_entry.id   AF-A0A2N0PNE8-F1
#
_cell.length_a   1.000
_cell.length_b   1.000
_cell.length_c   1.000
_cell.angle_alpha   90.00
_cell.angle_beta   90.00
_cell.angle_gamma   90.00
#
_symmetry.space_group_name_H-M   'P 1'
#
loop_
_entity.id
_entity.type
_entity.pdbx_description
1 polymer ?
#
loop_
_entity_poly.entity_id
_entity_poly.type
_entity_poly.pdbx_seq_one_letter_code
_entity_poly.pdbx_strand_id
1 'polypeptide(L)'
;MSQCRRACVMHQSIFFRNENLNNVRKHGCQNPSPSETNMVNDKYSHANLLHDRWNCRWKKNVISHRLGISYKESYLARTKGSVIHHANKHMYRKRLDTFSFQQSKNVKTAKAQEIRFRRACRRTFHAKEHNSLDTMRHRLITAQRYRFLFLPSQYIYKPIKHLHYTHGLDYPDYGFKIPINQDITPQKDIVVHTVEQYNPVPAGFFPSKYKDIIPKEPLYTSAGDFIIPGSRQWFTRMYQLDLARKAAQPQN
;
A
#
# COMPACT_ATOMS: atom_id res chain seq x y z
N MET A 1 -21.22 -10.09 -37.32
CA MET A 1 -21.90 -9.11 -36.44
C MET A 1 -21.26 -9.19 -35.04
N SER A 2 -20.88 -8.07 -34.41
CA SER A 2 -20.00 -8.11 -33.22
C SER A 2 -20.74 -8.27 -31.88
N GLN A 3 -20.26 -9.21 -31.06
CA GLN A 3 -20.80 -9.60 -29.74
C GLN A 3 -20.57 -8.59 -28.60
N CYS A 4 -20.22 -7.33 -28.90
CA CYS A 4 -19.76 -6.36 -27.89
C CYS A 4 -20.48 -5.00 -28.00
N ARG A 5 -21.80 -4.98 -28.21
CA ARG A 5 -22.61 -3.76 -28.04
C ARG A 5 -23.00 -3.63 -26.57
N ARG A 6 -22.44 -2.64 -25.86
CA ARG A 6 -22.99 -2.20 -24.56
C ARG A 6 -23.91 -1.01 -24.81
N ALA A 7 -25.12 -1.07 -24.26
CA ALA A 7 -26.04 0.07 -24.23
C ALA A 7 -25.39 1.23 -23.45
N CYS A 8 -25.68 2.48 -23.85
CA CYS A 8 -25.23 3.63 -23.06
C CYS A 8 -25.94 3.66 -21.70
N VAL A 9 -25.35 4.36 -20.72
CA VAL A 9 -25.81 4.37 -19.31
C VAL A 9 -27.30 4.72 -19.17
N MET A 10 -27.83 5.59 -20.03
CA MET A 10 -29.26 5.93 -20.06
C MET A 10 -30.17 4.77 -20.50
N HIS A 11 -29.70 3.91 -21.42
CA HIS A 11 -30.48 2.80 -21.96
C HIS A 11 -30.27 1.50 -21.19
N GLN A 12 -29.30 1.45 -20.26
CA GLN A 12 -29.00 0.24 -19.50
C GLN A 12 -30.16 -0.14 -18.56
N SER A 13 -30.81 0.84 -17.92
CA SER A 13 -31.97 0.61 -17.06
C SER A 13 -33.20 0.10 -17.82
N ILE A 14 -33.42 0.61 -19.04
CA ILE A 14 -34.52 0.16 -19.93
C ILE A 14 -34.27 -1.28 -20.41
N PHE A 15 -32.99 -1.62 -20.66
CA PHE A 15 -32.58 -2.96 -21.09
C PHE A 15 -32.79 -4.03 -20.00
N PHE A 16 -32.65 -3.68 -18.73
CA PHE A 16 -32.89 -4.60 -17.60
C PHE A 16 -34.34 -4.62 -17.12
N ARG A 17 -35.14 -3.58 -17.40
CA ARG A 17 -36.56 -3.53 -17.01
C ARG A 17 -37.46 -4.33 -17.93
N ASN A 18 -37.11 -4.41 -19.21
CA ASN A 18 -37.91 -5.14 -20.18
C ASN A 18 -37.36 -6.56 -20.30
N GLU A 19 -37.89 -7.48 -19.48
CA GLU A 19 -37.61 -8.92 -19.53
C GLU A 19 -38.17 -9.60 -20.80
N ASN A 20 -37.83 -9.09 -21.99
CA ASN A 20 -38.19 -9.73 -23.25
C ASN A 20 -36.93 -10.27 -23.95
N LEU A 21 -36.26 -11.22 -23.31
CA LEU A 21 -35.24 -12.06 -23.95
C LEU A 21 -35.89 -13.23 -24.71
N ASN A 22 -36.80 -12.94 -25.64
CA ASN A 22 -37.39 -13.99 -26.48
C ASN A 22 -36.53 -14.37 -27.70
N ASN A 23 -35.40 -13.68 -27.91
CA ASN A 23 -34.61 -13.83 -29.15
C ASN A 23 -33.17 -14.35 -28.93
N VAL A 24 -32.83 -14.84 -27.75
CA VAL A 24 -31.56 -15.57 -27.56
C VAL A 24 -31.81 -17.04 -27.90
N ARG A 25 -31.52 -17.43 -29.14
CA ARG A 25 -31.45 -18.84 -29.53
C ARG A 25 -30.48 -19.55 -28.58
N LYS A 26 -31.01 -20.38 -27.67
CA LYS A 26 -30.22 -21.31 -26.87
C LYS A 26 -29.72 -22.41 -27.80
N HIS A 27 -28.56 -22.20 -28.42
CA HIS A 27 -27.84 -23.34 -28.99
C HIS A 27 -27.24 -24.14 -27.84
N GLY A 28 -27.73 -25.36 -27.67
CA GLY A 28 -27.26 -26.30 -26.68
C GLY A 28 -25.78 -26.59 -26.87
N CYS A 29 -25.00 -26.31 -25.84
CA CYS A 29 -23.75 -27.00 -25.57
C CYS A 29 -23.81 -27.35 -24.09
N GLN A 30 -24.17 -28.60 -23.80
CA GLN A 30 -24.04 -29.16 -22.47
C GLN A 30 -22.54 -29.22 -22.17
N ASN A 31 -22.06 -28.35 -21.29
CA ASN A 31 -20.82 -28.56 -20.55
C ASN A 31 -21.21 -28.58 -19.07
N PRO A 32 -20.69 -29.53 -18.28
CA PRO A 32 -21.07 -29.69 -16.88
C PRO A 32 -20.76 -28.39 -16.12
N SER A 33 -21.78 -27.82 -15.47
CA SER A 33 -21.63 -26.60 -14.70
C SER A 33 -20.64 -26.84 -13.56
N PRO A 34 -19.59 -26.02 -13.40
CA PRO A 34 -19.01 -25.88 -12.09
C PRO A 34 -20.11 -25.26 -11.24
N SER A 35 -20.53 -25.97 -10.19
CA SER A 35 -21.51 -25.56 -9.20
C SER A 35 -21.61 -24.04 -9.09
N GLU A 36 -22.79 -23.48 -9.39
CA GLU A 36 -23.08 -22.08 -9.16
C GLU A 36 -22.94 -21.82 -7.66
N THR A 37 -21.72 -21.49 -7.22
CA THR A 37 -21.53 -20.88 -5.91
C THR A 37 -22.32 -19.59 -6.00
N ASN A 38 -23.48 -19.54 -5.33
CA ASN A 38 -24.28 -18.34 -5.16
C ASN A 38 -23.35 -17.21 -4.73
N MET A 39 -22.86 -16.41 -5.68
CA MET A 39 -21.95 -15.32 -5.41
C MET A 39 -22.79 -14.24 -4.75
N VAL A 40 -22.92 -14.32 -3.43
CA VAL A 40 -23.62 -13.33 -2.63
C VAL A 40 -22.94 -11.99 -2.86
N ASN A 41 -23.60 -11.08 -3.56
CA ASN A 41 -23.12 -9.73 -3.85
C ASN A 41 -23.36 -8.80 -2.64
N ASP A 42 -22.87 -9.20 -1.49
CA ASP A 42 -22.91 -8.39 -0.27
C ASP A 42 -21.59 -7.62 -0.06
N LYS A 43 -21.62 -6.69 0.90
CA LYS A 43 -20.45 -5.86 1.23
C LYS A 43 -19.30 -6.70 1.81
N TYR A 44 -19.61 -7.71 2.60
CA TYR A 44 -18.65 -8.52 3.35
C TYR A 44 -17.86 -9.46 2.43
N SER A 45 -18.54 -10.14 1.50
CA SER A 45 -17.97 -10.98 0.45
C SER A 45 -17.05 -10.16 -0.45
N HIS A 46 -17.47 -8.95 -0.84
CA HIS A 46 -16.64 -8.04 -1.61
C HIS A 46 -15.40 -7.58 -0.83
N ALA A 47 -15.54 -7.28 0.47
CA ALA A 47 -14.42 -6.89 1.32
C ALA A 47 -13.42 -8.02 1.51
N ASN A 48 -13.89 -9.25 1.79
CA ASN A 48 -13.06 -10.43 1.92
C ASN A 48 -12.31 -10.76 0.62
N LEU A 49 -13.00 -10.70 -0.53
CA LEU A 49 -12.38 -10.88 -1.84
C LEU A 49 -11.30 -9.83 -2.12
N LEU A 50 -11.53 -8.57 -1.73
CA LEU A 50 -10.53 -7.51 -1.86
C LEU A 50 -9.34 -7.73 -0.94
N HIS A 51 -9.57 -8.16 0.30
CA HIS A 51 -8.53 -8.53 1.24
C HIS A 51 -7.65 -9.63 0.65
N ASP A 52 -8.25 -10.73 0.18
CA ASP A 52 -7.51 -11.87 -0.35
C ASP A 52 -6.71 -11.48 -1.60
N ARG A 53 -7.28 -10.67 -2.50
CA ARG A 53 -6.58 -10.12 -3.68
C ARG A 53 -5.40 -9.23 -3.32
N TRP A 54 -5.55 -8.38 -2.30
CA TRP A 54 -4.44 -7.57 -1.81
C TRP A 54 -3.36 -8.45 -1.18
N ASN A 55 -3.75 -9.41 -0.33
CA ASN A 55 -2.85 -10.27 0.40
C ASN A 55 -2.00 -11.16 -0.54
N CYS A 56 -2.62 -11.73 -1.58
CA CYS A 56 -1.91 -12.51 -2.60
C CYS A 56 -1.22 -11.66 -3.68
N ARG A 57 -1.18 -10.32 -3.51
CA ARG A 57 -0.58 -9.36 -4.46
C ARG A 57 -1.11 -9.52 -5.89
N TRP A 58 -2.41 -9.81 -6.00
CA TRP A 58 -3.06 -10.07 -7.29
C TRP A 58 -2.97 -8.85 -8.21
N LYS A 59 -2.71 -9.13 -9.49
CA LYS A 59 -2.60 -8.11 -10.54
C LYS A 59 -3.54 -8.44 -11.68
N LYS A 60 -4.34 -7.46 -12.07
CA LYS A 60 -5.20 -7.52 -13.26
C LYS A 60 -4.54 -6.79 -14.41
N ASN A 61 -4.52 -7.42 -15.59
CA ASN A 61 -4.27 -6.67 -16.83
C ASN A 61 -5.60 -6.08 -17.33
N VAL A 62 -5.62 -4.76 -17.54
CA VAL A 62 -6.80 -4.03 -18.02
C VAL A 62 -6.49 -3.46 -19.39
N ILE A 63 -7.32 -3.78 -20.37
CA ILE A 63 -7.18 -3.35 -21.77
C ILE A 63 -8.39 -2.50 -22.15
N SER A 64 -8.13 -1.31 -22.68
CA SER A 64 -9.16 -0.45 -23.27
C SER A 64 -9.07 -0.53 -24.79
N HIS A 65 -9.89 -1.41 -25.39
CA HIS A 65 -9.99 -1.51 -26.84
C HIS A 65 -10.46 -0.21 -27.51
N ARG A 66 -11.17 0.66 -26.78
CA ARG A 66 -11.64 1.95 -27.30
C ARG A 66 -10.49 2.93 -27.52
N LEU A 67 -9.55 2.97 -26.59
CA LEU A 67 -8.43 3.90 -26.58
C LEU A 67 -7.13 3.27 -27.12
N GLY A 68 -7.08 1.94 -27.24
CA GLY A 68 -5.86 1.23 -27.64
C GLY A 68 -4.76 1.32 -26.58
N ILE A 69 -5.13 1.22 -25.29
CA ILE A 69 -4.20 1.29 -24.16
C ILE A 69 -4.39 0.10 -23.24
N SER A 70 -3.35 -0.24 -22.49
CA SER A 70 -3.41 -1.21 -21.41
C SER A 70 -2.69 -0.69 -20.16
N TYR A 71 -3.06 -1.22 -19.01
CA TYR A 71 -2.39 -0.97 -17.73
C TYR A 71 -2.64 -2.12 -16.76
N LYS A 72 -1.84 -2.19 -15.71
CA LYS A 72 -2.03 -3.12 -14.60
C LYS A 72 -2.80 -2.46 -13.48
N GLU A 73 -3.72 -3.21 -12.88
CA GLU A 73 -4.49 -2.81 -11.71
C GLU A 73 -4.16 -3.77 -10.56
N SER A 74 -3.78 -3.21 -9.42
CA SER A 74 -3.52 -3.95 -8.18
C SER A 74 -4.18 -3.26 -7.00
N TYR A 75 -4.35 -4.00 -5.90
CA TYR A 75 -4.89 -3.47 -4.65
C TYR A 75 -3.77 -3.20 -3.68
N LEU A 76 -3.86 -2.09 -2.95
CA LEU A 76 -2.97 -1.75 -1.84
C LEU A 76 -3.81 -1.41 -0.62
N ALA A 77 -3.43 -1.95 0.53
CA ALA A 77 -3.87 -1.45 1.82
C ALA A 77 -3.22 -0.10 2.14
N ARG A 78 -3.90 0.69 2.96
CA ARG A 78 -3.36 1.93 3.53
C ARG A 78 -2.58 1.61 4.82
N THR A 79 -1.40 2.19 4.95
CA THR A 79 -0.56 2.05 6.16
C THR A 79 -1.21 2.69 7.38
N LYS A 80 -1.00 2.13 8.58
CA LYS A 80 -1.50 2.65 9.87
C LYS A 80 -1.25 4.15 10.05
N GLY A 81 0.00 4.61 9.86
CA GLY A 81 0.34 6.04 9.96
C GLY A 81 -0.44 6.92 8.96
N SER A 82 -0.76 6.39 7.77
CA SER A 82 -1.50 7.13 6.76
C SER A 82 -3.00 7.23 7.06
N VAL A 83 -3.55 6.34 7.90
CA VAL A 83 -4.92 6.43 8.41
C VAL A 83 -4.97 7.43 9.58
N ILE A 84 -3.99 7.35 10.49
CA ILE A 84 -3.91 8.19 11.70
C ILE A 84 -3.60 9.65 11.33
N HIS A 85 -2.50 9.91 10.61
CA HIS A 85 -2.00 11.28 10.41
C HIS A 85 -2.72 12.07 9.32
N HIS A 86 -3.37 11.40 8.36
CA HIS A 86 -4.00 12.07 7.21
C HIS A 86 -5.52 11.93 7.18
N ALA A 87 -6.15 11.54 8.30
CA ALA A 87 -7.59 11.34 8.46
C ALA A 87 -8.23 10.49 7.34
N ASN A 88 -7.46 9.63 6.70
CA ASN A 88 -7.93 8.91 5.53
C ASN A 88 -8.53 7.58 5.95
N LYS A 89 -9.86 7.54 5.92
CA LYS A 89 -10.61 6.40 6.43
C LYS A 89 -10.67 5.22 5.46
N HIS A 90 -10.22 5.34 4.21
CA HIS A 90 -10.32 4.24 3.24
C HIS A 90 -9.32 3.12 3.54
N MET A 91 -9.83 1.89 3.62
CA MET A 91 -9.01 0.71 3.95
C MET A 91 -8.08 0.33 2.80
N TYR A 92 -8.61 0.39 1.58
CA TYR A 92 -7.92 -0.02 0.36
C TYR A 92 -7.92 1.07 -0.71
N ARG A 93 -6.92 1.01 -1.58
CA ARG A 93 -6.83 1.78 -2.81
C ARG A 93 -6.39 0.88 -3.96
N LYS A 94 -6.88 1.18 -5.15
CA LYS A 94 -6.39 0.60 -6.40
C LYS A 94 -5.15 1.37 -6.85
N ARG A 95 -4.12 0.66 -7.28
CA ARG A 95 -2.96 1.20 -7.98
C ARG A 95 -3.09 0.84 -9.46
N LEU A 96 -3.10 1.84 -10.31
CA LEU A 96 -3.06 1.71 -11.76
C LEU A 96 -1.65 2.09 -12.21
N ASP A 97 -0.94 1.18 -12.87
CA ASP A 97 0.43 1.41 -13.32
C ASP A 97 0.75 0.61 -14.59
N THR A 98 2.01 0.66 -15.03
CA THR A 98 2.48 -0.07 -16.22
C THR A 98 1.65 0.28 -17.45
N PHE A 99 1.47 1.58 -17.70
CA PHE A 99 0.71 2.05 -18.86
C PHE A 99 1.46 1.70 -20.15
N SER A 100 0.74 1.19 -21.14
CA SER A 100 1.27 0.94 -22.47
C SER A 100 0.22 1.14 -23.56
N PHE A 101 0.68 1.40 -24.78
CA PHE A 101 -0.18 1.38 -25.96
C PHE A 101 -0.35 -0.04 -26.45
N GLN A 102 -1.60 -0.43 -26.68
CA GLN A 102 -1.98 -1.71 -27.26
C GLN A 102 -3.02 -1.45 -28.36
N GLN A 103 -2.52 -0.93 -29.47
CA GLN A 103 -3.36 -0.59 -30.62
C GLN A 103 -3.79 -1.87 -31.38
N SER A 104 -4.89 -1.75 -32.11
CA SER A 104 -5.36 -2.82 -33.01
C SER A 104 -4.39 -3.03 -34.16
N LYS A 105 -4.27 -4.27 -34.64
CA LYS A 105 -3.52 -4.58 -35.88
C LYS A 105 -4.15 -3.94 -37.11
N ASN A 106 -5.45 -3.64 -37.08
CA ASN A 106 -6.13 -2.97 -38.17
C ASN A 106 -5.84 -1.46 -38.16
N VAL A 107 -5.18 -0.96 -39.22
CA VAL A 107 -4.71 0.42 -39.35
C VAL A 107 -5.83 1.46 -39.15
N LYS A 108 -7.02 1.26 -39.75
CA LYS A 108 -8.16 2.17 -39.58
C LYS A 108 -8.60 2.24 -38.11
N THR A 109 -8.61 1.09 -37.44
CA THR A 109 -8.98 1.00 -36.02
C THR A 109 -7.91 1.61 -35.11
N ALA A 110 -6.63 1.36 -35.39
CA ALA A 110 -5.50 1.95 -34.67
C ALA A 110 -5.53 3.48 -34.73
N LYS A 111 -5.71 4.05 -35.92
CA LYS A 111 -5.86 5.50 -36.13
C LYS A 111 -7.04 6.06 -35.33
N ALA A 112 -8.17 5.35 -35.30
CA ALA A 112 -9.33 5.77 -34.51
C ALA A 112 -9.07 5.70 -32.99
N GLN A 113 -8.34 4.70 -32.51
CA GLN A 113 -7.91 4.59 -31.10
C GLN A 113 -7.01 5.76 -30.72
N GLU A 114 -6.01 6.07 -31.55
CA GLU A 114 -5.09 7.20 -31.34
C GLU A 114 -5.84 8.54 -31.25
N ILE A 115 -6.74 8.81 -32.21
CA ILE A 115 -7.55 10.04 -32.22
C ILE A 115 -8.37 10.15 -30.93
N ARG A 116 -8.96 9.04 -30.46
CA ARG A 116 -9.75 9.01 -29.23
C ARG A 116 -8.89 9.22 -27.99
N PHE A 117 -7.69 8.64 -27.95
CA PHE A 117 -6.74 8.83 -26.86
C PHE A 117 -6.28 10.29 -26.80
N ARG A 118 -5.85 10.88 -27.93
CA ARG A 118 -5.49 12.31 -28.01
C ARG A 118 -6.65 13.22 -27.59
N ARG A 119 -7.89 12.87 -27.95
CA ARG A 119 -9.09 13.59 -27.49
C ARG A 119 -9.28 13.46 -25.97
N ALA A 120 -9.01 12.30 -25.38
CA ALA A 120 -9.06 12.12 -23.93
C ALA A 120 -7.99 12.99 -23.23
N CYS A 121 -6.74 12.97 -23.70
CA CYS A 121 -5.69 13.87 -23.21
C CYS A 121 -6.12 15.32 -23.28
N ARG A 122 -6.70 15.77 -24.41
CA ARG A 122 -7.18 17.14 -24.56
C ARG A 122 -8.25 17.50 -23.52
N ARG A 123 -9.23 16.63 -23.31
CA ARG A 123 -10.29 16.85 -22.30
C ARG A 123 -9.75 16.90 -20.87
N THR A 124 -8.76 16.06 -20.56
CA THR A 124 -8.19 16.00 -19.21
C THR A 124 -7.29 17.19 -18.93
N PHE A 125 -6.44 17.57 -19.88
CA PHE A 125 -5.42 18.59 -19.63
C PHE A 125 -5.88 20.00 -19.98
N HIS A 126 -6.74 20.22 -20.97
CA HIS A 126 -7.11 21.58 -21.41
C HIS A 126 -8.45 22.08 -20.84
N ALA A 127 -8.88 21.55 -19.68
CA ALA A 127 -10.02 22.12 -18.98
C ALA A 127 -9.65 23.54 -18.47
N LYS A 128 -10.52 24.53 -18.76
CA LYS A 128 -10.26 25.98 -18.56
C LYS A 128 -9.86 26.37 -17.13
N GLU A 129 -10.18 25.55 -16.14
CA GLU A 129 -9.97 25.86 -14.73
C GLU A 129 -8.52 25.75 -14.26
N HIS A 130 -7.59 25.12 -15.01
CA HIS A 130 -6.32 24.65 -14.43
C HIS A 130 -5.03 24.91 -15.22
N ASN A 131 -5.07 25.67 -16.32
CA ASN A 131 -3.90 25.85 -17.19
C ASN A 131 -3.55 27.31 -17.43
N SER A 132 -2.61 27.85 -16.64
CA SER A 132 -1.87 29.05 -17.05
C SER A 132 -0.59 28.70 -17.84
N LEU A 133 0.05 27.54 -17.58
CA LEU A 133 1.43 27.27 -18.06
C LEU A 133 1.70 25.86 -18.67
N ASP A 134 0.67 25.02 -18.91
CA ASP A 134 0.74 23.65 -19.52
C ASP A 134 2.03 22.85 -19.27
N THR A 135 2.55 22.90 -18.05
CA THR A 135 3.82 22.25 -17.71
C THR A 135 3.60 20.76 -17.44
N MET A 136 4.61 19.93 -17.66
CA MET A 136 4.57 18.50 -17.32
C MET A 136 4.14 18.24 -15.86
N ARG A 137 4.62 19.05 -14.91
CA ARG A 137 4.18 18.96 -13.51
C ARG A 137 2.66 19.15 -13.35
N HIS A 138 2.08 20.16 -14.00
CA HIS A 138 0.64 20.38 -14.01
C HIS A 138 -0.12 19.21 -14.64
N ARG A 139 0.35 18.68 -15.76
CA ARG A 139 -0.25 17.49 -16.39
C ARG A 139 -0.22 16.27 -15.46
N LEU A 140 0.86 16.03 -14.73
CA LEU A 140 0.94 14.93 -13.76
C LEU A 140 -0.07 15.11 -12.60
N ILE A 141 -0.19 16.31 -12.03
CA ILE A 141 -1.15 16.62 -10.96
C ILE A 141 -2.58 16.45 -11.46
N THR A 142 -2.90 17.03 -12.62
CA THR A 142 -4.21 16.93 -13.26
C THR A 142 -4.58 15.49 -13.58
N ALA A 143 -3.63 14.73 -14.13
CA ALA A 143 -3.80 13.31 -14.40
C ALA A 143 -4.07 12.51 -13.11
N GLN A 144 -3.37 12.80 -12.01
CA GLN A 144 -3.61 12.14 -10.72
C GLN A 144 -4.99 12.47 -10.17
N ARG A 145 -5.43 13.73 -10.27
CA ARG A 145 -6.77 14.19 -9.85
C ARG A 145 -7.89 13.49 -10.63
N TYR A 146 -7.77 13.44 -11.95
CA TYR A 146 -8.76 12.81 -12.84
C TYR A 146 -8.58 11.30 -13.02
N ARG A 147 -7.53 10.72 -12.43
CA ARG A 147 -7.15 9.30 -12.51
C ARG A 147 -6.93 8.83 -13.96
N PHE A 148 -6.22 9.64 -14.73
CA PHE A 148 -5.93 9.42 -16.14
C PHE A 148 -4.47 9.03 -16.38
N LEU A 149 -4.22 7.83 -16.94
CA LEU A 149 -2.88 7.39 -17.30
C LEU A 149 -2.52 7.84 -18.72
N PHE A 150 -1.32 8.40 -18.87
CA PHE A 150 -0.81 8.83 -20.18
C PHE A 150 0.70 8.65 -20.37
N LEU A 151 1.45 8.34 -19.31
CA LEU A 151 2.88 8.04 -19.38
C LEU A 151 3.17 6.62 -18.86
N PRO A 152 4.13 5.89 -19.46
CA PRO A 152 4.49 4.53 -19.01
C PRO A 152 5.01 4.47 -17.57
N SER A 153 5.77 5.48 -17.14
CA SER A 153 6.34 5.60 -15.78
C SER A 153 5.34 6.08 -14.73
N GLN A 154 4.12 6.47 -15.14
CA GLN A 154 3.12 6.98 -14.23
C GLN A 154 2.41 5.87 -13.48
N TYR A 155 2.10 6.14 -12.22
CA TYR A 155 1.15 5.36 -11.44
C TYR A 155 0.10 6.27 -10.81
N ILE A 156 -1.09 5.73 -10.57
CA ILE A 156 -2.23 6.45 -10.00
C ILE A 156 -2.88 5.62 -8.91
N TYR A 157 -3.21 6.28 -7.79
CA TYR A 157 -4.00 5.70 -6.73
C TYR A 157 -5.47 6.13 -6.82
N LYS A 158 -6.39 5.16 -6.72
CA LYS A 158 -7.83 5.40 -6.64
C LYS A 158 -8.40 4.75 -5.37
N PRO A 159 -8.97 5.51 -4.42
CA PRO A 159 -9.52 4.94 -3.19
C PRO A 159 -10.75 4.06 -3.48
N ILE A 160 -10.95 3.04 -2.64
CA ILE A 160 -12.19 2.25 -2.61
C ILE A 160 -13.12 2.89 -1.59
N LYS A 161 -14.17 3.56 -2.09
CA LYS A 161 -14.97 4.49 -1.27
C LYS A 161 -15.84 3.80 -0.21
N HIS A 162 -16.36 2.62 -0.50
CA HIS A 162 -17.32 1.92 0.37
C HIS A 162 -16.66 1.06 1.45
N LEU A 163 -15.33 0.91 1.44
CA LEU A 163 -14.56 0.24 2.49
C LEU A 163 -13.75 1.26 3.28
N HIS A 164 -14.26 1.59 4.46
CA HIS A 164 -13.64 2.56 5.36
C HIS A 164 -13.62 2.06 6.81
N TYR A 165 -12.62 2.51 7.56
CA TYR A 165 -12.57 2.35 9.01
C TYR A 165 -13.62 3.26 9.65
N THR A 166 -14.74 2.68 10.09
CA THR A 166 -15.84 3.36 10.81
C THR A 166 -15.49 3.56 12.28
N HIS A 167 -14.93 2.53 12.92
CA HIS A 167 -14.71 2.45 14.36
C HIS A 167 -13.24 2.69 14.76
N GLY A 168 -12.44 3.25 13.85
CA GLY A 168 -11.00 3.43 14.06
C GLY A 168 -10.20 2.15 13.80
N LEU A 169 -8.91 2.20 14.15
CA LEU A 169 -7.98 1.08 13.95
C LEU A 169 -7.97 0.10 15.12
N ASP A 170 -8.43 0.53 16.29
CA ASP A 170 -8.36 -0.25 17.53
C ASP A 170 -9.55 -1.22 17.69
N TYR A 171 -10.54 -1.13 16.79
CA TYR A 171 -11.69 -2.02 16.76
C TYR A 171 -11.53 -3.07 15.65
N PRO A 172 -11.20 -4.33 15.98
CA PRO A 172 -10.87 -5.33 14.96
C PRO A 172 -12.10 -5.93 14.26
N ASP A 173 -13.29 -5.82 14.85
CA ASP A 173 -14.47 -6.54 14.40
C ASP A 173 -15.30 -5.75 13.38
N TYR A 174 -14.88 -5.79 12.12
CA TYR A 174 -15.65 -5.24 11.00
C TYR A 174 -16.61 -6.27 10.37
N GLY A 175 -16.65 -7.51 10.89
CA GLY A 175 -17.34 -8.65 10.27
C GLY A 175 -16.70 -9.15 8.96
N PHE A 176 -15.56 -8.59 8.54
CA PHE A 176 -14.78 -9.02 7.38
C PHE A 176 -13.28 -8.81 7.62
N LYS A 177 -12.43 -9.47 6.83
CA LYS A 177 -10.97 -9.40 6.96
C LYS A 177 -10.46 -7.99 6.66
N ILE A 178 -9.62 -7.44 7.54
CA ILE A 178 -9.04 -6.09 7.39
C ILE A 178 -7.51 -6.17 7.34
N PRO A 179 -6.85 -5.27 6.60
CA PRO A 179 -5.41 -5.40 6.31
C PRO A 179 -4.51 -5.01 7.49
N ILE A 180 -5.02 -4.24 8.47
CA ILE A 180 -4.22 -3.72 9.60
C ILE A 180 -4.11 -4.74 10.76
N ASN A 181 -4.88 -5.84 10.72
CA ASN A 181 -4.86 -6.87 11.77
C ASN A 181 -3.92 -8.06 11.47
N GLN A 182 -3.04 -7.94 10.47
CA GLN A 182 -2.12 -9.05 10.14
C GLN A 182 -0.99 -9.24 11.18
N ASP A 183 -0.84 -8.33 12.13
CA ASP A 183 0.09 -8.47 13.27
C ASP A 183 -0.55 -9.18 14.49
N ILE A 184 -1.84 -9.55 14.43
CA ILE A 184 -2.49 -10.38 15.47
C ILE A 184 -2.70 -11.80 14.92
N THR A 185 -1.69 -12.35 14.28
CA THR A 185 -1.43 -13.78 14.49
C THR A 185 -0.49 -13.84 15.70
N PRO A 186 -0.69 -14.73 16.68
CA PRO A 186 0.38 -15.11 17.60
C PRO A 186 1.40 -15.93 16.80
N GLN A 187 1.98 -15.33 15.76
CA GLN A 187 3.00 -15.94 14.95
C GLN A 187 4.31 -15.67 15.67
N LYS A 188 4.65 -16.65 16.51
CA LYS A 188 5.99 -17.00 16.98
C LYS A 188 6.88 -15.81 17.27
N ASP A 189 7.06 -15.52 18.55
CA ASP A 189 8.28 -15.00 19.16
C ASP A 189 9.41 -14.76 18.13
N ILE A 190 9.31 -13.66 17.38
CA ILE A 190 10.50 -13.01 16.89
C ILE A 190 11.01 -12.37 18.16
N VAL A 191 11.86 -13.10 18.86
CA VAL A 191 12.77 -12.52 19.83
C VAL A 191 13.62 -11.57 19.02
N VAL A 192 13.11 -10.35 18.81
CA VAL A 192 13.95 -9.22 18.48
C VAL A 192 14.88 -9.16 19.68
N HIS A 193 16.16 -9.49 19.48
CA HIS A 193 17.18 -9.13 20.45
C HIS A 193 17.24 -7.60 20.48
N THR A 194 16.32 -6.99 21.22
CA THR A 194 16.25 -5.55 21.52
C THR A 194 17.32 -5.16 22.52
N VAL A 195 18.51 -5.77 22.45
CA VAL A 195 19.65 -5.24 23.17
C VAL A 195 20.27 -4.23 22.22
N GLU A 196 19.96 -2.95 22.45
CA GLU A 196 20.69 -1.86 21.81
C GLU A 196 22.19 -2.15 21.93
N GLN A 197 22.94 -1.92 20.85
CA GLN A 197 24.39 -2.12 20.87
C GLN A 197 24.99 -1.30 22.01
N TYR A 198 25.67 -1.98 22.94
CA TYR A 198 26.22 -1.36 24.16
C TYR A 198 27.00 -0.10 23.81
N ASN A 199 26.53 1.06 24.29
CA ASN A 199 27.24 2.32 24.18
C ASN A 199 28.00 2.56 25.49
N PRO A 200 29.33 2.36 25.52
CA PRO A 200 30.12 2.46 26.74
C PRO A 200 30.21 3.89 27.29
N VAL A 201 29.88 4.91 26.48
CA VAL A 201 29.97 6.31 26.87
C VAL A 201 28.65 6.75 27.51
N PRO A 202 28.66 7.18 28.78
CA PRO A 202 27.45 7.65 29.44
C PRO A 202 26.92 8.94 28.78
N ALA A 203 25.60 9.03 28.66
CA ALA A 203 24.94 10.26 28.21
C ALA A 203 24.97 11.31 29.35
N GLY A 204 25.76 12.38 29.19
CA GLY A 204 25.83 13.49 30.14
C GLY A 204 27.25 13.88 30.56
N PHE A 205 27.36 14.70 31.60
CA PHE A 205 28.65 15.11 32.17
C PHE A 205 29.30 13.93 32.91
N PHE A 206 30.57 13.63 32.58
CA PHE A 206 31.34 12.64 33.30
C PHE A 206 32.80 13.09 33.51
N PRO A 207 33.43 12.70 34.64
CA PRO A 207 34.81 13.10 34.94
C PRO A 207 35.80 12.58 33.89
N SER A 208 36.67 13.46 33.40
CA SER A 208 37.71 13.14 32.41
C SER A 208 38.64 12.02 32.84
N LYS A 209 38.91 11.88 34.15
CA LYS A 209 39.74 10.82 34.74
C LYS A 209 39.29 9.39 34.43
N TYR A 210 38.03 9.21 34.03
CA TYR A 210 37.45 7.90 33.73
C TYR A 210 37.43 7.54 32.24
N LYS A 211 37.78 8.47 31.32
CA LYS A 211 37.72 8.24 29.86
C LYS A 211 38.50 7.01 29.40
N ASP A 212 39.69 6.79 29.95
CA ASP A 212 40.60 5.74 29.48
C ASP A 212 40.37 4.38 30.14
N ILE A 213 39.48 4.31 31.13
CA ILE A 213 39.17 3.07 31.87
C ILE A 213 37.74 2.58 31.62
N ILE A 214 37.03 3.16 30.64
CA ILE A 214 35.68 2.74 30.29
C ILE A 214 35.71 1.32 29.72
N PRO A 215 34.96 0.36 30.31
CA PRO A 215 34.87 -1.00 29.79
C PRO A 215 34.23 -1.02 28.40
N LYS A 216 34.87 -1.71 27.46
CA LYS A 216 34.35 -1.93 26.11
C LYS A 216 33.21 -2.94 26.07
N GLU A 217 33.09 -3.74 27.13
CA GLU A 217 32.05 -4.75 27.31
C GLU A 217 31.01 -4.30 28.35
N PRO A 218 29.74 -4.75 28.21
CA PRO A 218 28.68 -4.42 29.15
C PRO A 218 28.97 -4.95 30.56
N LEU A 219 28.71 -4.11 31.56
CA LEU A 219 28.85 -4.48 32.97
C LEU A 219 27.54 -5.05 33.49
N TYR A 220 27.63 -6.08 34.33
CA TYR A 220 26.48 -6.71 34.99
C TYR A 220 26.66 -6.77 36.51
N THR A 221 25.54 -6.82 37.23
CA THR A 221 25.51 -7.13 38.67
C THR A 221 25.73 -8.64 38.89
N SER A 222 25.98 -9.05 40.14
CA SER A 222 26.07 -10.47 40.48
C SER A 222 24.76 -11.24 40.26
N ALA A 223 23.63 -10.54 40.13
CA ALA A 223 22.33 -11.11 39.78
C ALA A 223 22.11 -11.21 38.25
N GLY A 224 23.06 -10.74 37.44
CA GLY A 224 22.96 -10.75 35.98
C GLY A 224 22.26 -9.53 35.38
N ASP A 225 21.96 -8.50 36.17
CA ASP A 225 21.30 -7.29 35.66
C ASP A 225 22.30 -6.35 34.98
N PHE A 226 21.91 -5.79 33.83
CA PHE A 226 22.75 -4.84 33.08
C PHE A 226 22.91 -3.52 33.82
N ILE A 227 24.15 -3.08 34.01
CA ILE A 227 24.49 -1.81 34.65
C ILE A 227 24.55 -0.72 33.58
N ILE A 228 23.58 0.18 33.62
CA ILE A 228 23.45 1.29 32.66
C ILE A 228 24.63 2.28 32.81
N PRO A 229 25.38 2.60 31.74
CA PRO A 229 26.42 3.62 31.75
C PRO A 229 25.89 4.98 32.23
N GLY A 230 26.59 5.57 33.21
CA GLY A 230 26.23 6.86 33.81
C GLY A 230 25.28 6.76 35.01
N SER A 231 24.80 5.56 35.35
CA SER A 231 24.09 5.33 36.60
C SER A 231 25.03 5.42 37.81
N ARG A 232 24.47 5.59 39.01
CA ARG A 232 25.23 5.60 40.28
C ARG A 232 26.07 4.33 40.46
N GLN A 233 25.50 3.17 40.16
CA GLN A 233 26.20 1.87 40.28
C GLN A 233 27.36 1.77 39.29
N TRP A 234 27.18 2.30 38.08
CA TRP A 234 28.25 2.37 37.08
C TRP A 234 29.42 3.22 37.59
N PHE A 235 29.16 4.41 38.15
CA PHE A 235 30.21 5.24 38.74
C PHE A 235 30.94 4.57 39.91
N THR A 236 30.23 3.78 40.73
CA THR A 236 30.86 2.98 41.79
C THR A 236 31.84 1.95 41.21
N ARG A 237 31.48 1.27 40.11
CA ARG A 237 32.38 0.33 39.42
C ARG A 237 33.58 1.04 38.79
N MET A 238 33.37 2.18 38.15
CA MET A 238 34.45 2.99 37.57
C MET A 238 35.44 3.49 38.63
N TYR A 239 34.96 3.84 39.82
CA TYR A 239 35.83 4.22 40.93
C TYR A 239 36.69 3.06 41.42
N GLN A 240 36.15 1.84 41.52
CA GLN A 240 36.92 0.64 41.86
C GLN A 240 37.99 0.32 40.80
N LEU A 241 37.65 0.46 39.52
CA LEU A 241 38.61 0.28 38.41
C LEU A 241 39.73 1.33 38.43
N ASP A 242 39.40 2.58 38.75
CA ASP A 242 40.41 3.65 38.89
C ASP A 242 41.36 3.39 40.07
N LEU A 243 40.84 2.91 41.20
CA LEU A 243 41.66 2.50 42.35
C LEU A 243 42.59 1.34 42.00
N ALA A 244 42.08 0.32 41.29
CA ALA A 244 42.89 -0.82 40.84
C ALA A 244 43.97 -0.38 39.83
N ARG A 245 43.64 0.53 38.90
CA ARG A 245 44.61 1.10 37.96
C ARG A 245 45.73 1.85 38.70
N LYS A 246 45.37 2.65 39.70
CA LYS A 246 46.34 3.43 40.50
C LYS A 246 47.22 2.53 41.36
N ALA A 247 46.70 1.41 41.86
CA ALA A 247 47.47 0.42 42.60
C ALA A 247 48.43 -0.38 41.69
N ALA A 248 48.09 -0.55 40.41
CA ALA A 248 48.90 -1.27 39.43
C ALA A 248 49.98 -0.41 38.74
N GLN A 249 49.94 0.92 38.91
CA GLN A 249 51.03 1.79 38.48
C GLN A 249 52.04 1.91 39.63
N PRO A 250 53.25 1.31 39.55
CA PRO A 250 54.28 1.54 40.55
C PRO A 250 54.63 3.03 40.59
N GLN A 251 54.70 3.58 41.80
CA GLN A 251 55.22 4.93 42.01
C GLN A 251 56.68 4.95 41.53
N ASN A 252 56.95 5.71 40.47
CA ASN A 252 58.29 6.22 40.20
C ASN A 252 58.52 7.46 41.05
#